data_AF-A0A7H4MSV9-F1
#
_entry.id   AF-A0A7H4MSV9-F1
#
_cell.length_a   1.000
_cell.length_b   1.000
_cell.length_c   1.000
_cell.angle_alpha   90.00
_cell.angle_beta   90.00
_cell.angle_gamma   90.00
#
_symmetry.space_group_name_H-M   'P 1'
#
loop_
_entity.id
_entity.type
_entity.pdbx_description
1 polymer ?
#
loop_
_entity_poly.entity_id
_entity_poly.type
_entity_poly.pdbx_seq_one_letter_code
_entity_poly.pdbx_strand_id
1 'polypeptide(L)'
;MAAISNTLFSLLKAHDRVVAIKDTYGGSNKIFIEFLPRQNIDVSLCDTTDFDTIENEIKKGCQVLYLESPTNPTLKIVDIQRLANVAHEHGGIVIVDNTFATRLC
;
A
#
# COMPACT_ATOMS: atom_id res chain seq x y z
N MET A 1 -5.47 13.26 0.14
CA MET A 1 -5.08 13.03 1.55
C MET A 1 -6.23 12.51 2.38
N ALA A 2 -7.35 13.24 2.53
CA ALA A 2 -8.47 12.81 3.38
C ALA A 2 -9.01 11.40 3.06
N ALA A 3 -9.15 11.06 1.77
CA ALA A 3 -9.60 9.73 1.35
C ALA A 3 -8.64 8.62 1.84
N ILE A 4 -7.34 8.76 1.55
CA ILE A 4 -6.31 7.79 1.95
C ILE A 4 -6.26 7.65 3.47
N SER A 5 -6.16 8.76 4.21
CA SER A 5 -6.10 8.71 5.67
C SER A 5 -7.35 8.09 6.28
N ASN A 6 -8.54 8.46 5.79
CA ASN A 6 -9.79 7.93 6.32
C ASN A 6 -9.91 6.43 6.07
N THR A 7 -9.56 5.96 4.86
CA THR A 7 -9.57 4.54 4.53
C THR A 7 -8.60 3.75 5.41
N LEU A 8 -7.36 4.22 5.54
CA LEU A 8 -6.36 3.54 6.37
C LEU A 8 -6.78 3.47 7.84
N PHE A 9 -7.21 4.59 8.44
CA PHE A 9 -7.63 4.61 9.85
C PHE A 9 -8.96 3.91 10.12
N SER A 10 -9.80 3.69 9.10
CA SER A 10 -11.03 2.91 9.25
C SER A 10 -10.77 1.41 9.20
N LEU A 11 -9.75 0.97 8.47
CA LEU A 11 -9.44 -0.45 8.26
C LEU A 11 -8.42 -0.99 9.24
N LEU A 12 -7.54 -0.13 9.76
CA LEU A 12 -6.41 -0.53 10.60
C LEU A 12 -6.64 -0.13 12.05
N LYS A 13 -6.13 -0.97 12.95
CA LYS A 13 -6.01 -0.72 14.39
C LYS A 13 -4.56 -0.97 14.85
N ALA A 14 -4.27 -0.58 16.09
CA ALA A 14 -2.97 -0.87 16.70
C ALA A 14 -2.59 -2.36 16.57
N HIS A 15 -1.33 -2.61 16.25
CA HIS A 15 -0.72 -3.92 15.98
C HIS A 15 -1.12 -4.59 14.67
N ASP A 16 -1.92 -3.93 13.81
CA ASP A 16 -2.06 -4.37 12.43
C ASP A 16 -0.80 -4.03 11.60
N ARG A 17 -0.69 -4.68 10.44
CA ARG A 17 0.44 -4.54 9.52
C ARG A 17 -0.02 -4.09 8.14
N VAL A 18 0.71 -3.13 7.59
CA VAL A 18 0.52 -2.59 6.25
C VAL A 18 1.75 -2.87 5.41
N VAL A 19 1.54 -3.37 4.20
CA VAL A 19 2.57 -3.45 3.16
C VAL A 19 2.26 -2.36 2.13
N ALA A 20 3.22 -1.49 1.85
CA ALA A 20 3.05 -0.40 0.90
C ALA A 20 4.26 -0.28 -0.03
N ILE A 21 4.03 0.17 -1.25
CA ILE A 21 5.12 0.52 -2.17
C ILE A 21 5.79 1.83 -1.75
N LYS A 22 7.08 1.97 -2.04
CA LYS A 22 7.86 3.16 -1.68
C LYS A 22 7.57 4.36 -2.57
N ASP A 23 7.37 4.14 -3.87
CA ASP A 23 7.06 5.20 -4.83
C ASP A 23 5.56 5.52 -4.78
N THR A 24 5.17 6.33 -3.81
CA THR A 24 3.83 6.93 -3.73
C THR A 24 3.97 8.45 -3.67
N TYR A 25 2.87 9.17 -3.91
CA TYR A 25 2.81 10.60 -3.64
C TYR A 25 3.41 10.96 -2.27
N GLY A 26 4.27 11.98 -2.21
CA GLY A 26 5.04 12.30 -1.01
C GLY A 26 4.19 12.57 0.25
N GLY A 27 2.97 13.10 0.07
CA GLY A 27 2.01 13.25 1.17
C GLY A 27 1.47 11.91 1.69
N SER A 28 1.24 10.94 0.81
CA SER A 28 0.84 9.58 1.18
C SER A 28 1.98 8.87 1.90
N ASN A 29 3.21 9.00 1.39
CA ASN A 29 4.39 8.39 2.00
C ASN A 29 4.54 8.77 3.47
N LYS A 30 4.33 10.07 3.81
CA LYS A 30 4.33 10.55 5.20
C LYS A 30 3.39 9.78 6.12
N ILE A 31 2.21 9.39 5.66
CA ILE A 31 1.25 8.60 6.46
C ILE A 31 1.91 7.29 6.92
N PHE A 32 2.59 6.62 6.00
CA PHE A 32 3.26 5.34 6.25
C PHE A 32 4.50 5.48 7.14
N ILE A 33 5.33 6.52 6.94
CA ILE A 33 6.59 6.67 7.70
C ILE A 33 6.43 7.33 9.08
N GLU A 34 5.44 8.22 9.25
CA GLU A 34 5.31 9.05 10.46
C GLU A 34 4.02 8.80 11.23
N PHE A 35 2.87 8.66 10.56
CA PHE A 35 1.56 8.68 11.25
C PHE A 35 1.13 7.29 11.72
N LEU A 36 1.19 6.27 10.87
CA LEU A 36 0.80 4.90 11.23
C LEU A 36 1.70 4.30 12.32
N PRO A 37 3.04 4.44 12.29
CA PRO A 37 3.91 3.92 13.36
C PRO A 37 3.59 4.54 14.73
N ARG A 38 3.19 5.82 14.79
CA ARG A 38 2.76 6.48 16.04
C ARG A 38 1.49 5.89 16.65
N GLN A 39 0.70 5.14 15.87
CA GLN A 39 -0.48 4.42 16.33
C GLN A 39 -0.20 2.92 16.57
N ASN A 40 1.08 2.52 16.63
CA ASN A 40 1.52 1.13 16.75
C ASN A 40 1.08 0.23 15.60
N ILE A 41 0.91 0.79 14.39
CA ILE A 41 0.69 0.02 13.17
C ILE A 41 2.05 -0.28 12.56
N ASP A 42 2.32 -1.55 12.25
CA ASP A 42 3.53 -2.00 11.58
C ASP A 42 3.46 -1.66 10.08
N VAL A 43 4.52 -1.11 9.53
CA VAL A 43 4.56 -0.64 8.14
C VAL A 43 5.80 -1.18 7.45
N SER A 44 5.58 -1.94 6.38
CA SER A 44 6.63 -2.44 5.50
C SER A 44 6.60 -1.67 4.17
N LEU A 45 7.61 -0.85 3.93
CA LEU A 45 7.80 -0.10 2.69
C LEU A 45 8.74 -0.86 1.76
N CYS A 46 8.20 -1.39 0.67
CA CYS A 46 8.93 -2.21 -0.30
C CYS A 46 9.32 -1.38 -1.54
N ASP A 47 10.41 -1.78 -2.22
CA ASP A 47 10.70 -1.21 -3.54
C ASP A 47 9.56 -1.56 -4.50
N THR A 48 9.06 -0.54 -5.21
CA THR A 48 7.87 -0.65 -6.07
C THR A 48 8.03 -1.66 -7.20
N THR A 49 9.26 -1.90 -7.65
CA THR A 49 9.57 -2.81 -8.77
C THR A 49 9.96 -4.21 -8.33
N ASP A 50 10.20 -4.40 -7.03
CA ASP A 50 10.56 -5.70 -6.46
C ASP A 50 9.31 -6.42 -5.96
N PHE A 51 8.55 -6.98 -6.91
CA PHE A 51 7.32 -7.70 -6.62
C PHE A 51 7.56 -8.93 -5.73
N ASP A 52 8.71 -9.60 -5.85
CA ASP A 52 9.03 -10.77 -5.04
C ASP A 52 9.19 -10.39 -3.56
N THR A 53 9.86 -9.27 -3.28
CA THR A 53 9.96 -8.74 -1.91
C THR A 53 8.59 -8.33 -1.38
N ILE A 54 7.74 -7.68 -2.17
CA ILE A 54 6.38 -7.31 -1.76
C ILE A 54 5.57 -8.56 -1.39
N GLU A 55 5.59 -9.60 -2.23
CA GLU A 55 4.90 -10.85 -1.94
C GLU A 55 5.40 -11.53 -0.67
N ASN A 56 6.73 -11.53 -0.45
CA ASN A 56 7.31 -12.09 0.76
C ASN A 56 6.91 -11.32 2.01
N GLU A 57 6.76 -10.01 1.92
CA GLU A 57 6.27 -9.17 3.02
C GLU A 57 4.77 -9.41 3.30
N ILE A 58 3.96 -9.61 2.25
CA ILE A 58 2.54 -9.98 2.40
C ILE A 58 2.42 -11.32 3.13
N LYS A 59 3.23 -12.31 2.76
CA LYS A 59 3.24 -13.66 3.37
C LYS A 59 3.59 -13.66 4.86
N LYS A 60 4.30 -12.64 5.36
CA LYS A 60 4.60 -12.47 6.80
C LYS A 60 3.40 -11.94 7.60
N GLY A 61 2.34 -11.52 6.92
CA GLY A 61 1.15 -10.91 7.50
C GLY A 61 0.88 -9.55 6.88
N CYS A 62 -0.35 -9.32 6.44
CA CYS A 62 -0.75 -8.08 5.78
C CYS A 62 -2.26 -7.88 5.92
N GLN A 63 -2.67 -6.86 6.66
CA GLN A 63 -4.07 -6.44 6.76
C GLN A 63 -4.44 -5.53 5.59
N VAL A 64 -3.50 -4.67 5.17
CA VAL A 64 -3.69 -3.76 4.05
C VAL A 64 -2.46 -3.75 3.16
N LEU A 65 -2.67 -3.99 1.86
CA LEU A 65 -1.71 -3.72 0.79
C LEU A 65 -2.07 -2.38 0.13
N TYR A 66 -1.14 -1.43 0.11
CA TYR A 66 -1.32 -0.13 -0.55
C TYR A 66 -0.45 0.00 -1.80
N LEU A 67 -1.11 0.26 -2.93
CA LEU A 67 -0.50 0.41 -4.25
C LEU A 67 -0.88 1.78 -4.87
N GLU A 68 -0.04 2.27 -5.77
CA GLU A 68 -0.29 3.44 -6.62
C GLU A 68 0.19 3.11 -8.03
N SER A 69 -0.63 3.35 -9.06
CA SER A 69 -0.25 3.06 -10.45
C SER A 69 -1.00 3.96 -11.42
N PRO A 70 -0.31 4.66 -12.34
CA PRO A 70 1.12 4.94 -12.33
C PRO A 70 1.57 5.70 -11.07
N THR A 71 2.79 5.48 -10.60
CA THR A 71 3.30 6.16 -9.40
C THR A 71 3.62 7.63 -9.63
N ASN A 72 3.39 8.47 -8.63
CA ASN A 72 3.81 9.87 -8.64
C ASN A 72 5.15 10.05 -7.87
N PRO A 73 6.21 10.65 -8.46
CA PRO A 73 6.30 11.25 -9.80
C PRO A 73 6.93 10.34 -10.86
N THR A 74 7.33 9.12 -10.50
CA THR A 74 8.23 8.27 -11.31
C THR A 74 7.53 7.47 -12.40
N LEU A 75 6.18 7.50 -12.44
CA LEU A 75 5.30 6.85 -13.42
C LEU A 75 5.56 5.35 -13.59
N LYS A 76 5.97 4.67 -12.51
CA LYS A 76 6.14 3.23 -12.51
C LYS A 76 4.77 2.55 -12.57
N ILE A 77 4.69 1.46 -13.33
CA ILE A 77 3.49 0.63 -13.43
C ILE A 77 3.63 -0.55 -12.49
N VAL A 78 2.60 -0.76 -11.68
CA VAL A 78 2.51 -1.88 -10.73
C VAL A 78 1.60 -2.95 -11.30
N ASP A 79 2.02 -4.22 -11.21
CA ASP A 79 1.17 -5.37 -11.54
C ASP A 79 0.16 -5.61 -10.42
N ILE A 80 -0.98 -4.91 -10.51
CA ILE A 80 -2.04 -4.96 -9.51
C ILE A 80 -2.61 -6.38 -9.38
N GLN A 81 -2.80 -7.09 -10.49
CA GLN A 81 -3.42 -8.41 -10.47
C GLN A 81 -2.55 -9.40 -9.70
N ARG A 82 -1.25 -9.40 -9.97
CA ARG A 82 -0.27 -10.25 -9.29
C ARG A 82 -0.29 -10.02 -7.77
N LEU A 83 -0.14 -8.76 -7.35
CA LEU A 83 -0.05 -8.43 -5.93
C LEU A 83 -1.39 -8.58 -5.21
N ALA A 84 -2.51 -8.27 -5.88
CA ALA A 84 -3.83 -8.43 -5.30
C ALA A 84 -4.19 -9.89 -5.05
N ASN A 85 -3.81 -10.80 -5.95
CA ASN A 85 -4.01 -12.24 -5.74
C ASN A 85 -3.31 -12.71 -4.45
N VAL A 86 -2.03 -12.36 -4.29
CA VAL A 86 -1.25 -12.76 -3.11
C VAL A 86 -1.81 -12.13 -1.84
N ALA A 87 -2.21 -10.86 -1.86
CA ALA A 87 -2.85 -10.21 -0.72
C ALA A 87 -4.15 -10.89 -0.31
N HIS A 88 -5.04 -11.18 -1.27
CA HIS A 88 -6.33 -11.82 -0.99
C HIS A 88 -6.16 -13.25 -0.46
N GLU A 89 -5.20 -14.03 -0.98
CA GLU A 89 -4.87 -15.36 -0.46
C GLU A 89 -4.47 -15.35 1.02
N HIS A 90 -3.90 -14.24 1.49
CA HIS A 90 -3.48 -14.05 2.88
C HIS A 90 -4.48 -13.21 3.70
N GLY A 91 -5.67 -12.93 3.17
CA GLY A 91 -6.74 -12.21 3.86
C GLY A 91 -6.56 -10.69 3.95
N GLY A 92 -5.61 -10.11 3.19
CA GLY A 92 -5.36 -8.68 3.16
C GLY A 92 -6.31 -7.91 2.25
N ILE A 93 -6.58 -6.66 2.59
CA ILE A 93 -7.37 -5.72 1.77
C ILE A 93 -6.42 -4.96 0.84
N VAL A 94 -6.77 -4.87 -0.44
CA VAL A 94 -5.96 -4.12 -1.43
C VAL A 94 -6.55 -2.74 -1.65
N ILE A 95 -5.73 -1.71 -1.49
CA ILE A 95 -6.04 -0.32 -1.81
C ILE A 95 -5.18 0.10 -2.99
N VAL A 96 -5.81 0.64 -4.04
CA VAL A 96 -5.10 1.18 -5.19
C VAL A 96 -5.42 2.67 -5.33
N ASP A 97 -4.40 3.51 -5.22
CA ASP A 97 -4.49 4.92 -5.62
C ASP A 97 -4.37 5.01 -7.15
N ASN A 98 -5.50 5.28 -7.78
CA ASN A 98 -5.64 5.41 -9.23
C ASN A 98 -5.74 6.88 -9.68
N THR A 99 -5.17 7.82 -8.91
CA THR A 99 -5.25 9.25 -9.22
C THR A 99 -4.66 9.58 -10.60
N PHE A 100 -3.57 8.92 -10.99
CA PHE A 100 -2.91 9.18 -12.29
C PHE A 100 -3.63 8.55 -13.49
N ALA A 101 -4.04 7.28 -13.39
CA ALA A 101 -4.65 6.60 -14.53
C ALA A 101 -6.12 6.98 -14.75
N THR A 102 -6.81 7.48 -13.71
CA THR A 102 -8.24 7.81 -13.72
C THR A 102 -9.15 6.59 -13.95
N ARG A 103 -10.48 6.77 -13.89
CA ARG A 103 -11.48 5.68 -13.95
C ARG A 103 -11.57 4.97 -15.31
N LEU A 104 -10.95 5.48 -16.36
CA LEU A 104 -11.09 4.95 -17.72
C LEU A 104 -10.20 3.72 -17.98
N CYS A 105 -9.34 3.37 -17.03
CA CYS A 105 -8.42 2.24 -17.07
C CYS A 105 -8.86 1.15 -16.10
#